data_AF-A0A1G3ALW2-F1
#
_entry.id   AF-A0A1G3ALW2-F1
#
_cell.length_a   1.000
_cell.length_b   1.000
_cell.length_c   1.000
_cell.angle_alpha   90.00
_cell.angle_beta   90.00
_cell.angle_gamma   90.00
#
_symmetry.space_group_name_H-M   'P 1'
#
loop_
_entity.id
_entity.type
_entity.pdbx_description
1 polymer ?
#
loop_
_entity_poly.entity_id
_entity_poly.type
_entity_poly.pdbx_seq_one_letter_code
_entity_poly.pdbx_strand_id
1 'polypeptide(L)'
;FQKVRESDQQAAREFYKKYIDVMGMPVAAAAEVADLALQRTYEIVTHILAGRPDVLEAMVDQGMYLVIIGKDQVYTDLPENRNARNPDYLNERVRGTGGLPTSFGEENLLSLPVDRYDDESIAVHEFCHTIDSTLRRIDPTWRDRKDAAYRNAVSKGLYKDTYAIGNSAEYFCEIAQAYFDCNRVNNWNHGPIGRREQLKIYDPAGYELIRSTFNLSPDQDWRYSWLQTLPNIETPPARFGIDPYYTKFTWAREFTILGRHAGDEALLKANDTIRKMFAYRHDILKAFIADGAKLVVLGPEESLSDLPEYKKMPAQNIDHTARFLDYSPEVKLLVVDQENVLDDLDGSYATSCQVIRVFARALYQLTGTRQVDPNWDSRGRNVQQYELRVRRMDIRFDERLKNLYDSAMNMGLWKGTAAIHNHVEYWAEGVLAYFDAAGAVAAPNDADHPIATREMLKQYDPGLFALVEETMAYKGKTDWRYRK
;
A
#
# COMPACT_ATOMS: atom_id res chain seq x y z
N PHE A 1 -1.81 -10.70 33.79
CA PHE A 1 -2.37 -9.38 34.15
C PHE A 1 -1.51 -8.54 35.08
N GLN A 2 -0.72 -9.09 36.01
CA GLN A 2 0.17 -8.27 36.87
C GLN A 2 1.21 -7.44 36.09
N LYS A 3 1.59 -7.88 34.87
CA LYS A 3 2.48 -7.16 33.95
C LYS A 3 1.81 -5.95 33.26
N VAL A 4 0.48 -5.84 33.31
CA VAL A 4 -0.28 -4.71 32.75
C VAL A 4 -0.29 -3.56 33.74
N ARG A 5 -0.20 -2.31 33.24
CA ARG A 5 -0.28 -1.10 34.07
C ARG A 5 -1.55 -1.12 34.93
N GLU A 6 -1.44 -0.70 36.18
CA GLU A 6 -2.54 -0.76 37.15
C GLU A 6 -3.83 -0.13 36.63
N SER A 7 -3.72 1.02 35.95
CA SER A 7 -4.86 1.73 35.34
C SER A 7 -5.61 0.93 34.27
N ASP A 8 -4.97 -0.09 33.69
CA ASP A 8 -5.46 -0.83 32.53
C ASP A 8 -5.81 -2.29 32.89
N GLN A 9 -5.49 -2.74 34.11
CA GLN A 9 -5.66 -4.13 34.53
C GLN A 9 -7.11 -4.62 34.48
N GLN A 10 -8.07 -3.80 34.89
CA GLN A 10 -9.48 -4.20 34.87
C GLN A 10 -9.96 -4.39 33.43
N ALA A 11 -9.70 -3.41 32.56
CA ALA A 11 -10.01 -3.49 31.14
C ALA A 11 -9.32 -4.69 30.49
N ALA A 12 -8.06 -4.98 30.84
CA ALA A 12 -7.33 -6.14 30.33
C ALA A 12 -7.95 -7.47 30.75
N ARG A 13 -8.46 -7.61 31.98
CA ARG A 13 -9.17 -8.83 32.44
C ARG A 13 -10.50 -9.03 31.70
N GLU A 14 -11.17 -7.93 31.37
CA GLU A 14 -12.42 -7.95 30.63
C GLU A 14 -12.21 -8.26 29.14
N PHE A 15 -11.13 -7.74 28.55
CA PHE A 15 -10.84 -7.85 27.12
C PHE A 15 -10.13 -9.16 26.74
N TYR A 16 -9.00 -9.49 27.39
CA TYR A 16 -8.20 -10.66 27.01
C TYR A 16 -8.80 -11.95 27.52
N LYS A 17 -9.00 -12.92 26.62
CA LYS A 17 -9.61 -14.23 26.90
C LYS A 17 -8.73 -15.41 26.52
N LYS A 18 -7.70 -15.19 25.70
CA LYS A 18 -6.74 -16.20 25.26
C LYS A 18 -5.33 -15.75 25.56
N TYR A 19 -4.44 -16.70 25.82
CA TYR A 19 -3.01 -16.44 25.86
C TYR A 19 -2.20 -17.68 25.44
N ILE A 20 -0.99 -17.45 24.95
CA ILE A 20 0.06 -18.46 24.82
C ILE A 20 1.32 -17.95 25.55
N ASP A 21 2.09 -18.86 26.14
CA ASP A 21 3.37 -18.53 26.74
C ASP A 21 4.50 -18.79 25.73
N VAL A 22 5.25 -17.76 25.38
CA VAL A 22 6.42 -17.85 24.50
C VAL A 22 7.66 -17.82 25.40
N MET A 23 8.01 -18.98 25.95
CA MET A 23 9.22 -19.16 26.75
C MET A 23 9.31 -18.17 27.94
N GLY A 24 8.19 -17.98 28.65
CA GLY A 24 8.06 -17.03 29.77
C GLY A 24 7.56 -15.63 29.40
N MET A 25 7.41 -15.34 28.11
CA MET A 25 6.83 -14.09 27.61
C MET A 25 5.37 -14.33 27.16
N PRO A 26 4.38 -13.77 27.87
CA PRO A 26 2.98 -13.98 27.51
C PRO A 26 2.60 -13.25 26.23
N VAL A 27 1.78 -13.90 25.40
CA VAL A 27 1.05 -13.27 24.29
C VAL A 27 -0.44 -13.36 24.59
N ALA A 28 -1.13 -12.23 24.68
CA ALA A 28 -2.55 -12.18 25.02
C ALA A 28 -3.41 -11.71 23.85
N ALA A 29 -4.63 -12.23 23.75
CA ALA A 29 -5.58 -11.87 22.70
C ALA A 29 -7.04 -11.93 23.19
N ALA A 30 -7.91 -11.21 22.48
CA ALA A 30 -9.36 -11.29 22.69
C ALA A 30 -9.92 -12.67 22.25
N ALA A 31 -11.19 -12.93 22.56
CA ALA A 31 -11.79 -14.25 22.30
C ALA A 31 -11.95 -14.57 20.80
N GLU A 32 -12.20 -13.55 20.00
CA GLU A 32 -12.42 -13.64 18.55
C GLU A 32 -11.14 -13.87 17.75
N VAL A 33 -9.98 -13.55 18.30
CA VAL A 33 -8.68 -13.76 17.64
C VAL A 33 -8.45 -15.27 17.46
N ALA A 34 -8.07 -15.67 16.25
CA ALA A 34 -7.81 -17.06 15.93
C ALA A 34 -6.61 -17.60 16.71
N ASP A 35 -6.71 -18.84 17.20
CA ASP A 35 -5.63 -19.50 17.94
C ASP A 35 -4.36 -19.64 17.09
N LEU A 36 -4.52 -19.74 15.77
CA LEU A 36 -3.41 -19.76 14.82
C LEU A 36 -2.58 -18.46 14.88
N ALA A 37 -3.17 -17.30 15.20
CA ALA A 37 -2.42 -16.06 15.32
C ALA A 37 -1.49 -16.06 16.55
N LEU A 38 -1.93 -16.69 17.65
CA LEU A 38 -1.08 -16.92 18.83
C LEU A 38 0.07 -17.88 18.51
N GLN A 39 -0.22 -18.98 17.82
CA GLN A 39 0.81 -19.94 17.38
C GLN A 39 1.80 -19.31 16.41
N ARG A 40 1.31 -18.48 15.49
CA ARG A 40 2.16 -17.76 14.54
C ARG A 40 3.06 -16.74 15.23
N THR A 41 2.53 -16.05 16.25
CA THR A 41 3.33 -15.16 17.09
C THR A 41 4.44 -15.92 17.82
N TYR A 42 4.11 -17.09 18.40
CA TYR A 42 5.11 -17.98 19.01
C TYR A 42 6.21 -18.32 18.02
N GLU A 43 5.84 -18.81 16.82
CA GLU A 43 6.79 -19.19 15.78
C GLU A 43 7.74 -18.03 15.42
N ILE A 44 7.20 -16.85 15.07
CA ILE A 44 8.01 -15.70 14.67
C ILE A 44 8.99 -15.30 15.77
N VAL A 45 8.52 -15.17 17.01
CA VAL A 45 9.36 -14.74 18.15
C VAL A 45 10.47 -15.74 18.43
N THR A 46 10.15 -17.04 18.51
CA THR A 46 11.16 -18.05 18.86
C THR A 46 12.21 -18.23 17.76
N HIS A 47 11.83 -18.06 16.49
CA HIS A 47 12.79 -18.21 15.39
C HIS A 47 13.70 -16.98 15.25
N ILE A 48 13.16 -15.77 15.35
CA ILE A 48 13.97 -14.54 15.27
C ILE A 48 15.02 -14.51 16.39
N LEU A 49 14.69 -14.96 17.60
CA LEU A 49 15.59 -14.97 18.76
C LEU A 49 16.31 -16.31 19.00
N ALA A 50 16.25 -17.27 18.07
CA ALA A 50 16.84 -18.59 18.27
C ALA A 50 18.36 -18.55 18.58
N GLY A 51 19.08 -17.59 17.99
CA GLY A 51 20.51 -17.35 18.23
C GLY A 51 20.82 -16.41 19.40
N ARG A 52 19.79 -15.87 20.06
CA ARG A 52 19.87 -14.85 21.13
C ARG A 52 18.93 -15.15 22.32
N PRO A 53 19.10 -16.30 23.00
CA PRO A 53 18.30 -16.62 24.19
C PRO A 53 18.50 -15.60 25.32
N ASP A 54 19.66 -14.94 25.39
CA ASP A 54 19.96 -13.87 26.34
C ASP A 54 19.04 -12.65 26.18
N VAL A 55 18.64 -12.32 24.94
CA VAL A 55 17.70 -11.23 24.65
C VAL A 55 16.30 -11.62 25.12
N LEU A 56 15.87 -12.86 24.87
CA LEU A 56 14.57 -13.35 25.30
C LEU A 56 14.46 -13.39 26.83
N GLU A 57 15.48 -13.91 27.52
CA GLU A 57 15.55 -13.91 28.99
C GLU A 57 15.44 -12.48 29.55
N ALA A 58 16.20 -11.54 28.98
CA ALA A 58 16.11 -10.13 29.39
C ALA A 58 14.73 -9.51 29.16
N MET A 59 14.00 -9.90 28.11
CA MET A 59 12.62 -9.47 27.89
C MET A 59 11.68 -10.03 28.97
N VAL A 60 11.83 -11.30 29.34
CA VAL A 60 11.04 -11.97 30.38
C VAL A 60 11.25 -11.28 31.74
N ASP A 61 12.51 -11.02 32.11
CA ASP A 61 12.88 -10.33 33.34
C ASP A 61 12.32 -8.91 33.43
N GLN A 62 12.25 -8.22 32.29
CA GLN A 62 11.65 -6.89 32.19
C GLN A 62 10.12 -6.91 32.25
N GLY A 63 9.50 -8.08 32.31
CA GLY A 63 8.06 -8.22 32.30
C GLY A 63 7.43 -7.95 30.94
N MET A 64 8.17 -8.14 29.85
CA MET A 64 7.63 -8.02 28.50
C MET A 64 6.44 -8.96 28.28
N TYR A 65 5.47 -8.48 27.51
CA TYR A 65 4.35 -9.25 27.02
C TYR A 65 3.92 -8.68 25.66
N LEU A 66 3.34 -9.53 24.84
CA LEU A 66 2.86 -9.20 23.51
C LEU A 66 1.33 -9.29 23.47
N VAL A 67 0.72 -8.58 22.54
CA VAL A 67 -0.74 -8.58 22.36
C VAL A 67 -1.10 -8.66 20.88
N ILE A 68 -2.21 -9.31 20.56
CA ILE A 68 -2.71 -9.37 19.18
C ILE A 68 -3.94 -8.48 19.05
N ILE A 69 -3.92 -7.60 18.06
CA ILE A 69 -5.08 -6.82 17.65
C ILE A 69 -5.85 -7.66 16.62
N GLY A 70 -7.08 -8.03 16.94
CA GLY A 70 -7.93 -8.83 16.05
C GLY A 70 -8.18 -8.14 14.71
N LYS A 71 -8.46 -8.92 13.68
CA LYS A 71 -8.63 -8.44 12.30
C LYS A 71 -9.80 -7.46 12.11
N ASP A 72 -10.78 -7.50 13.03
CA ASP A 72 -11.95 -6.62 13.07
C ASP A 72 -11.90 -5.62 14.24
N GLN A 73 -10.77 -5.58 14.97
CA GLN A 73 -10.51 -4.63 16.06
C GLN A 73 -9.63 -3.48 15.56
N VAL A 74 -9.70 -2.34 16.23
CA VAL A 74 -8.80 -1.20 16.00
C VAL A 74 -7.79 -1.04 17.14
N TYR A 75 -6.75 -0.22 16.94
CA TYR A 75 -5.65 -0.08 17.89
C TYR A 75 -6.10 0.35 19.29
N THR A 76 -7.08 1.27 19.36
CA THR A 76 -7.62 1.77 20.64
C THR A 76 -8.61 0.83 21.30
N ASP A 77 -8.97 -0.31 20.70
CA ASP A 77 -9.73 -1.36 21.40
C ASP A 77 -8.84 -2.09 22.42
N LEU A 78 -7.52 -2.09 22.21
CA LEU A 78 -6.58 -2.63 23.18
C LEU A 78 -6.67 -1.87 24.51
N PRO A 79 -6.75 -2.57 25.65
CA PRO A 79 -6.80 -1.97 26.99
C PRO A 79 -5.72 -0.92 27.23
N GLU A 80 -4.49 -1.19 26.80
CA GLU A 80 -3.31 -0.34 26.99
C GLU A 80 -3.37 0.97 26.18
N ASN A 81 -4.19 0.99 25.12
CA ASN A 81 -4.28 2.08 24.15
C ASN A 81 -5.65 2.77 24.13
N ARG A 82 -6.61 2.34 24.94
CA ARG A 82 -7.99 2.88 24.97
C ARG A 82 -8.11 4.38 25.25
N ASN A 83 -7.08 4.96 25.87
CA ASN A 83 -7.01 6.40 26.19
C ASN A 83 -6.02 7.16 25.29
N ALA A 84 -5.61 6.57 24.16
CA ALA A 84 -4.66 7.20 23.26
C ALA A 84 -5.24 8.52 22.70
N ARG A 85 -4.37 9.52 22.58
CA ARG A 85 -4.74 10.80 21.97
C ARG A 85 -4.87 10.60 20.46
N ASN A 86 -5.86 11.25 19.86
CA ASN A 86 -6.14 11.17 18.42
C ASN A 86 -6.43 9.73 17.94
N PRO A 87 -7.51 9.10 18.44
CA PRO A 87 -7.86 7.72 18.10
C PRO A 87 -8.09 7.53 16.60
N ASP A 88 -8.68 8.50 15.91
CA ASP A 88 -8.94 8.42 14.47
C ASP A 88 -7.65 8.27 13.67
N TYR A 89 -6.64 9.11 13.97
CA TYR A 89 -5.32 9.02 13.34
C TYR A 89 -4.66 7.66 13.59
N LEU A 90 -4.74 7.15 14.82
CA LEU A 90 -4.12 5.89 15.20
C LEU A 90 -4.84 4.70 14.57
N ASN A 91 -6.16 4.65 14.63
CA ASN A 91 -6.96 3.54 14.12
C ASN A 91 -6.93 3.45 12.58
N GLU A 92 -6.67 4.57 11.90
CA GLU A 92 -6.44 4.59 10.45
C GLU A 92 -5.19 3.81 10.04
N ARG A 93 -4.15 3.76 10.89
CA ARG A 93 -2.83 3.24 10.49
C ARG A 93 -2.29 2.10 11.34
N VAL A 94 -2.50 2.13 12.65
CA VAL A 94 -1.72 1.30 13.57
C VAL A 94 -2.30 -0.10 13.60
N ARG A 95 -1.53 -1.05 13.08
CA ARG A 95 -1.77 -2.49 13.20
C ARG A 95 -0.66 -3.20 13.98
N GLY A 96 0.22 -2.45 14.59
CA GLY A 96 1.24 -2.95 15.50
C GLY A 96 2.06 -1.81 16.08
N THR A 97 2.70 -2.06 17.22
CA THR A 97 3.61 -1.12 17.87
C THR A 97 4.67 -1.88 18.66
N GLY A 98 5.92 -1.50 18.49
CA GLY A 98 7.01 -1.88 19.38
C GLY A 98 6.86 -1.28 20.78
N GLY A 99 7.45 -1.94 21.77
CA GLY A 99 7.45 -1.48 23.16
C GLY A 99 6.76 -2.44 24.13
N LEU A 100 6.22 -1.89 25.22
CA LEU A 100 5.62 -2.66 26.32
C LEU A 100 4.14 -2.25 26.54
N PRO A 101 3.17 -3.05 26.07
CA PRO A 101 3.35 -4.28 25.29
C PRO A 101 3.75 -4.01 23.83
N THR A 102 4.26 -5.04 23.18
CA THR A 102 4.38 -5.06 21.71
C THR A 102 3.06 -5.58 21.13
N SER A 103 2.55 -4.98 20.06
CA SER A 103 1.29 -5.41 19.44
C SER A 103 1.45 -5.81 17.97
N PHE A 104 0.68 -6.81 17.54
CA PHE A 104 0.66 -7.30 16.16
C PHE A 104 -0.78 -7.44 15.64
N GLY A 105 -1.00 -7.13 14.36
CA GLY A 105 -2.29 -7.31 13.70
C GLY A 105 -2.51 -8.77 13.31
N GLU A 106 -3.66 -9.32 13.67
CA GLU A 106 -4.06 -10.69 13.35
C GLU A 106 -4.04 -10.94 11.83
N GLU A 107 -4.56 -10.00 11.05
CA GLU A 107 -4.61 -10.11 9.60
C GLU A 107 -3.21 -10.19 8.97
N ASN A 108 -2.22 -9.51 9.55
CA ASN A 108 -0.84 -9.56 9.09
C ASN A 108 -0.14 -10.86 9.50
N LEU A 109 -0.33 -11.29 10.75
CA LEU A 109 0.17 -12.59 11.23
C LEU A 109 -0.34 -13.74 10.36
N LEU A 110 -1.61 -13.69 9.99
CA LEU A 110 -2.26 -14.76 9.24
C LEU A 110 -2.23 -14.58 7.72
N SER A 111 -1.59 -13.51 7.24
CA SER A 111 -1.55 -13.15 5.82
C SER A 111 -2.95 -13.12 5.19
N LEU A 112 -3.94 -12.50 5.86
CA LEU A 112 -5.31 -12.42 5.36
C LEU A 112 -5.43 -11.41 4.21
N PRO A 113 -6.40 -11.57 3.29
CA PRO A 113 -6.49 -10.71 2.09
C PRO A 113 -6.90 -9.26 2.40
N VAL A 114 -7.45 -9.03 3.59
CA VAL A 114 -7.76 -7.70 4.14
C VAL A 114 -6.61 -7.07 4.93
N ASP A 115 -5.39 -7.55 4.77
CA ASP A 115 -4.21 -6.93 5.38
C ASP A 115 -3.82 -5.66 4.62
N ARG A 116 -3.73 -4.53 5.35
CA ARG A 116 -3.18 -3.27 4.80
C ARG A 116 -1.68 -3.39 4.54
N TYR A 117 -1.06 -4.36 5.19
CA TYR A 117 0.36 -4.66 5.22
C TYR A 117 0.74 -5.95 4.50
N ASP A 118 -0.06 -6.33 3.50
CA ASP A 118 -0.02 -7.61 2.77
C ASP A 118 1.28 -8.01 2.06
N ASP A 119 2.32 -7.18 2.09
CA ASP A 119 3.65 -7.45 1.53
C ASP A 119 4.80 -7.09 2.49
N GLU A 120 4.52 -6.96 3.78
CA GLU A 120 5.51 -6.90 4.85
C GLU A 120 5.06 -7.62 6.13
N SER A 121 5.99 -7.96 7.02
CA SER A 121 5.62 -8.44 8.37
C SER A 121 5.73 -7.33 9.40
N ILE A 122 4.59 -6.82 9.86
CA ILE A 122 4.48 -5.90 11.00
C ILE A 122 4.99 -6.59 12.27
N ALA A 123 4.73 -7.89 12.43
CA ALA A 123 5.22 -8.63 13.59
C ALA A 123 6.76 -8.62 13.68
N VAL A 124 7.46 -8.82 12.55
CA VAL A 124 8.93 -8.74 12.50
C VAL A 124 9.40 -7.31 12.79
N HIS A 125 8.79 -6.30 12.16
CA HIS A 125 9.15 -4.89 12.35
C HIS A 125 9.02 -4.45 13.81
N GLU A 126 7.83 -4.62 14.38
CA GLU A 126 7.51 -4.12 15.72
C GLU A 126 8.24 -4.91 16.80
N PHE A 127 8.46 -6.20 16.59
CA PHE A 127 9.29 -6.98 17.51
C PHE A 127 10.76 -6.56 17.45
N CYS A 128 11.28 -6.14 16.29
CA CYS A 128 12.62 -5.57 16.20
C CYS A 128 12.77 -4.27 17.01
N HIS A 129 11.75 -3.40 17.08
CA HIS A 129 11.76 -2.24 17.98
C HIS A 129 11.90 -2.67 19.45
N THR A 130 11.24 -3.75 19.83
CA THR A 130 11.34 -4.33 21.18
C THR A 130 12.71 -4.95 21.43
N ILE A 131 13.29 -5.65 20.45
CA ILE A 131 14.67 -6.15 20.49
C ILE A 131 15.69 -5.00 20.62
N ASP A 132 15.55 -3.92 19.85
CA ASP A 132 16.40 -2.72 19.95
C ASP A 132 16.34 -2.11 21.35
N SER A 133 15.14 -2.02 21.94
CA SER A 133 14.95 -1.56 23.32
C SER A 133 15.67 -2.44 24.34
N THR A 134 15.56 -3.77 24.21
CA THR A 134 16.21 -4.73 25.11
C THR A 134 17.73 -4.72 24.96
N LEU A 135 18.24 -4.73 23.73
CA LEU A 135 19.69 -4.68 23.44
C LEU A 135 20.33 -3.41 23.98
N ARG A 136 19.65 -2.26 23.93
CA ARG A 136 20.15 -1.01 24.55
C ARG A 136 20.39 -1.12 26.06
N ARG A 137 19.81 -2.12 26.72
CA ARG A 137 19.97 -2.36 28.17
C ARG A 137 21.04 -3.40 28.48
N ILE A 138 21.14 -4.45 27.68
CA ILE A 138 22.02 -5.60 27.98
C ILE A 138 23.35 -5.58 27.22
N ASP A 139 23.44 -4.81 26.13
CA ASP A 139 24.66 -4.62 25.35
C ASP A 139 25.02 -3.12 25.27
N PRO A 140 25.98 -2.65 26.08
CA PRO A 140 26.45 -1.26 26.06
C PRO A 140 26.96 -0.77 24.69
N THR A 141 27.39 -1.67 23.80
CA THR A 141 27.93 -1.32 22.47
C THR A 141 26.85 -1.22 21.39
N TRP A 142 25.63 -1.72 21.67
CA TRP A 142 24.58 -1.89 20.68
C TRP A 142 24.22 -0.59 19.97
N ARG A 143 24.03 0.48 20.74
CA ARG A 143 23.66 1.80 20.20
C ARG A 143 24.69 2.30 19.19
N ASP A 144 25.98 2.20 19.54
CA ASP A 144 27.06 2.69 18.68
C ASP A 144 27.17 1.88 17.39
N ARG A 145 27.02 0.55 17.46
CA ARG A 145 27.01 -0.32 16.27
C ARG A 145 25.85 0.02 15.33
N LYS A 146 24.63 0.12 15.87
CA LYS A 146 23.43 0.47 15.11
C LYS A 146 23.54 1.86 14.47
N ASP A 147 23.94 2.86 15.26
CA ASP A 147 24.05 4.24 14.78
C ASP A 147 25.19 4.40 13.75
N ALA A 148 26.28 3.61 13.86
CA ALA A 148 27.34 3.60 12.86
C ALA A 148 26.87 3.03 11.52
N ALA A 149 26.12 1.91 11.51
CA ALA A 149 25.53 1.35 10.30
C ALA A 149 24.52 2.31 9.68
N TYR A 150 23.64 2.90 10.49
CA TYR A 150 22.68 3.92 10.05
C TYR A 150 23.39 5.12 9.40
N ARG A 151 24.41 5.70 10.05
CA ARG A 151 25.17 6.82 9.48
C ARG A 151 25.88 6.43 8.17
N ASN A 152 26.34 5.18 8.03
CA ASN A 152 26.93 4.67 6.80
C ASN A 152 25.91 4.64 5.65
N ALA A 153 24.69 4.17 5.92
CA ALA A 153 23.61 4.15 4.96
C ALA A 153 23.22 5.58 4.53
N VAL A 154 23.04 6.50 5.51
CA VAL A 154 22.75 7.92 5.25
C VAL A 154 23.84 8.56 4.38
N SER A 155 25.13 8.38 4.72
CA SER A 155 26.23 9.03 3.99
C SER A 155 26.37 8.55 2.55
N LYS A 156 25.89 7.34 2.25
CA LYS A 156 25.86 6.76 0.90
C LYS A 156 24.58 7.11 0.14
N GLY A 157 23.62 7.79 0.78
CA GLY A 157 22.32 8.09 0.19
C GLY A 157 21.42 6.86 0.02
N LEU A 158 21.69 5.77 0.75
CA LEU A 158 20.84 4.59 0.73
C LEU A 158 19.49 4.91 1.39
N TYR A 159 18.43 4.25 0.94
CA TYR A 159 17.08 4.43 1.49
C TYR A 159 16.58 5.88 1.46
N LYS A 160 17.10 6.69 0.54
CA LYS A 160 16.69 8.09 0.41
C LYS A 160 15.18 8.18 0.21
N ASP A 161 14.58 9.04 1.01
CA ASP A 161 13.15 9.29 1.04
C ASP A 161 12.28 8.07 1.42
N THR A 162 12.81 7.09 2.15
CA THR A 162 12.02 5.98 2.69
C THR A 162 11.79 6.13 4.20
N TYR A 163 11.00 5.23 4.80
CA TYR A 163 10.73 5.16 6.22
C TYR A 163 11.98 4.75 7.01
N ALA A 164 12.76 3.80 6.49
CA ALA A 164 14.00 3.31 7.08
C ALA A 164 14.98 4.42 7.47
N ILE A 165 15.07 5.51 6.71
CA ILE A 165 16.03 6.60 7.00
C ILE A 165 15.49 7.64 7.99
N GLY A 166 14.28 7.46 8.51
CA GLY A 166 13.66 8.39 9.47
C GLY A 166 14.43 8.50 10.78
N ASN A 167 14.95 7.38 11.28
CA ASN A 167 15.87 7.31 12.42
C ASN A 167 16.57 5.94 12.48
N SER A 168 17.55 5.78 13.38
CA SER A 168 18.34 4.54 13.48
C SER A 168 17.56 3.32 14.00
N ALA A 169 16.42 3.50 14.66
CA ALA A 169 15.56 2.38 15.07
C ALA A 169 14.70 1.86 13.90
N GLU A 170 14.06 2.74 13.13
CA GLU A 170 13.34 2.32 11.90
C GLU A 170 14.30 1.67 10.91
N TYR A 171 15.50 2.24 10.74
CA TYR A 171 16.54 1.64 9.91
C TYR A 171 16.81 0.20 10.29
N PHE A 172 17.00 -0.09 11.58
CA PHE A 172 17.26 -1.44 12.08
C PHE A 172 16.07 -2.39 11.81
N CYS A 173 14.84 -1.94 12.05
CA CYS A 173 13.65 -2.77 11.87
C CYS A 173 13.38 -3.10 10.39
N GLU A 174 13.53 -2.12 9.51
CA GLU A 174 13.34 -2.26 8.06
C GLU A 174 14.37 -3.20 7.41
N ILE A 175 15.66 -3.04 7.77
CA ILE A 175 16.69 -3.95 7.25
C ILE A 175 16.58 -5.34 7.88
N ALA A 176 16.04 -5.48 9.09
CA ALA A 176 15.74 -6.79 9.67
C ALA A 176 14.59 -7.48 8.92
N GLN A 177 13.52 -6.76 8.56
CA GLN A 177 12.48 -7.30 7.67
C GLN A 177 13.07 -7.77 6.34
N ALA A 178 13.97 -7.00 5.73
CA ALA A 178 14.62 -7.41 4.49
C ALA A 178 15.50 -8.65 4.69
N TYR A 179 16.23 -8.75 5.80
CA TYR A 179 17.04 -9.93 6.15
C TYR A 179 16.19 -11.19 6.34
N PHE A 180 14.94 -11.05 6.78
CA PHE A 180 14.00 -12.16 6.96
C PHE A 180 13.02 -12.33 5.79
N ASP A 181 13.25 -11.67 4.65
CA ASP A 181 12.44 -11.75 3.42
C ASP A 181 10.98 -11.31 3.56
N CYS A 182 10.73 -10.31 4.41
CA CYS A 182 9.38 -9.78 4.67
C CYS A 182 9.33 -8.26 4.71
N ASN A 183 10.20 -7.57 3.94
CA ASN A 183 10.10 -6.13 3.76
C ASN A 183 9.33 -5.76 2.49
N ARG A 184 8.47 -4.76 2.61
CA ARG A 184 7.77 -4.12 1.48
C ARG A 184 8.77 -3.34 0.63
N VAL A 185 8.48 -3.26 -0.67
CA VAL A 185 9.34 -2.53 -1.62
C VAL A 185 8.57 -1.59 -2.54
N ASN A 186 9.32 -0.62 -3.11
CA ASN A 186 8.94 0.19 -4.26
C ASN A 186 7.62 0.96 -4.11
N ASN A 187 7.42 1.63 -2.98
CA ASN A 187 6.27 2.52 -2.78
C ASN A 187 6.68 3.88 -2.15
N TRP A 188 5.70 4.72 -1.81
CA TRP A 188 5.87 6.10 -1.31
C TRP A 188 6.81 6.23 -0.10
N ASN A 189 6.96 5.16 0.70
CA ASN A 189 7.82 5.14 1.89
C ASN A 189 8.78 3.94 1.97
N HIS A 190 8.86 3.06 0.98
CA HIS A 190 9.78 1.91 0.99
C HIS A 190 10.74 1.89 -0.21
N GLY A 191 11.95 1.39 0.04
CA GLY A 191 13.03 1.28 -0.94
C GLY A 191 12.90 0.05 -1.84
N PRO A 192 13.95 -0.28 -2.61
CA PRO A 192 13.89 -1.36 -3.60
C PRO A 192 14.22 -2.76 -3.05
N ILE A 193 14.60 -2.89 -1.77
CA ILE A 193 15.08 -4.15 -1.22
C ILE A 193 14.07 -4.80 -0.27
N GLY A 194 13.74 -6.06 -0.53
CA GLY A 194 12.78 -6.85 0.24
C GLY A 194 13.35 -8.15 0.79
N ARG A 195 14.55 -8.56 0.33
CA ARG A 195 15.16 -9.87 0.60
C ARG A 195 16.59 -9.77 1.12
N ARG A 196 17.02 -10.81 1.84
CA ARG A 196 18.35 -10.89 2.48
C ARG A 196 19.49 -10.70 1.49
N GLU A 197 19.39 -11.32 0.34
CA GLU A 197 20.38 -11.25 -0.74
C GLU A 197 20.50 -9.84 -1.30
N GLN A 198 19.36 -9.15 -1.45
CA GLN A 198 19.33 -7.76 -1.90
C GLN A 198 19.94 -6.84 -0.85
N LEU A 199 19.64 -7.04 0.44
CA LEU A 199 20.24 -6.30 1.54
C LEU A 199 21.77 -6.45 1.55
N LYS A 200 22.28 -7.68 1.38
CA LYS A 200 23.72 -7.95 1.34
C LYS A 200 24.46 -7.17 0.26
N ILE A 201 23.82 -6.93 -0.89
CA ILE A 201 24.39 -6.18 -2.02
C ILE A 201 24.21 -4.68 -1.81
N TYR A 202 23.00 -4.25 -1.44
CA TYR A 202 22.61 -2.84 -1.37
C TYR A 202 23.20 -2.13 -0.13
N ASP A 203 23.16 -2.78 1.03
CA ASP A 203 23.68 -2.29 2.29
C ASP A 203 24.45 -3.39 3.05
N PRO A 204 25.71 -3.68 2.65
CA PRO A 204 26.52 -4.70 3.31
C PRO A 204 26.77 -4.43 4.80
N ALA A 205 26.80 -3.16 5.22
CA ALA A 205 27.01 -2.79 6.62
C ALA A 205 25.76 -3.09 7.46
N GLY A 206 24.58 -2.77 6.94
CA GLY A 206 23.29 -3.16 7.51
C GLY A 206 23.12 -4.68 7.57
N TYR A 207 23.47 -5.39 6.49
CA TYR A 207 23.47 -6.86 6.48
C TYR A 207 24.31 -7.46 7.61
N GLU A 208 25.55 -6.99 7.79
CA GLU A 208 26.43 -7.49 8.85
C GLU A 208 25.95 -7.10 10.26
N LEU A 209 25.33 -5.92 10.42
CA LEU A 209 24.68 -5.54 11.67
C LEU A 209 23.59 -6.57 12.05
N ILE A 210 22.70 -6.90 11.12
CA ILE A 210 21.60 -7.85 11.37
C ILE A 210 22.13 -9.26 11.62
N ARG A 211 22.99 -9.76 10.73
CA ARG A 211 23.57 -11.10 10.82
C ARG A 211 24.27 -11.32 12.17
N SER A 212 25.08 -10.36 12.61
CA SER A 212 25.79 -10.46 13.91
C SER A 212 24.88 -10.26 15.11
N THR A 213 23.80 -9.49 14.98
CA THR A 213 22.87 -9.21 16.09
C THR A 213 22.01 -10.42 16.41
N PHE A 214 21.44 -11.09 15.40
CA PHE A 214 20.60 -12.28 15.60
C PHE A 214 21.40 -13.56 15.77
N ASN A 215 22.64 -13.61 15.28
CA ASN A 215 23.60 -14.69 15.55
C ASN A 215 23.04 -16.11 15.34
N LEU A 216 22.20 -16.29 14.31
CA LEU A 216 21.59 -17.58 13.99
C LEU A 216 22.66 -18.54 13.48
N SER A 217 22.68 -19.76 14.01
CA SER A 217 23.46 -20.85 13.42
C SER A 217 22.83 -21.31 12.09
N PRO A 218 23.54 -22.08 11.24
CA PRO A 218 22.95 -22.62 10.01
C PRO A 218 21.67 -23.43 10.24
N ASP A 219 21.58 -24.19 11.34
CA ASP A 219 20.38 -24.98 11.69
C ASP A 219 19.24 -24.11 12.25
N GLN A 220 19.53 -22.86 12.60
CA GLN A 220 18.57 -21.86 13.06
C GLN A 220 18.26 -20.82 11.99
N ASP A 221 18.79 -20.98 10.76
CA ASP A 221 18.54 -20.01 9.70
C ASP A 221 17.05 -19.99 9.38
N TRP A 222 16.45 -18.82 9.56
CA TRP A 222 15.02 -18.63 9.41
C TRP A 222 14.74 -17.53 8.41
N ARG A 223 13.68 -17.73 7.62
CA ARG A 223 13.10 -16.75 6.70
C ARG A 223 11.61 -16.75 6.93
N TYR A 224 11.00 -15.58 6.80
CA TYR A 224 9.56 -15.43 6.97
C TYR A 224 8.80 -16.27 5.93
N SER A 225 7.90 -17.11 6.40
CA SER A 225 7.07 -17.98 5.57
C SER A 225 5.64 -17.45 5.49
N TRP A 226 5.21 -16.93 4.34
CA TRP A 226 3.82 -16.47 4.18
C TRP A 226 2.84 -17.64 4.34
N LEU A 227 1.75 -17.47 5.08
CA LEU A 227 0.73 -18.52 5.22
C LEU A 227 -0.10 -18.69 3.94
N GLN A 228 -0.17 -17.63 3.13
CA GLN A 228 -0.77 -17.63 1.80
C GLN A 228 -0.14 -16.51 0.96
N THR A 229 -0.20 -16.65 -0.36
CA THR A 229 0.21 -15.60 -1.28
C THR A 229 -0.79 -14.45 -1.22
N LEU A 230 -0.25 -13.22 -1.12
CA LEU A 230 -1.03 -11.98 -1.20
C LEU A 230 -0.48 -11.04 -2.30
N PRO A 231 -1.33 -10.18 -2.88
CA PRO A 231 -2.79 -10.17 -2.71
C PRO A 231 -3.44 -11.43 -3.31
N ASN A 232 -4.65 -11.77 -2.89
CA ASN A 232 -5.45 -12.86 -3.46
C ASN A 232 -6.94 -12.48 -3.54
N ILE A 233 -7.79 -13.44 -3.94
CA ILE A 233 -9.24 -13.26 -4.08
C ILE A 233 -9.97 -13.97 -2.94
N GLU A 234 -10.93 -13.28 -2.33
CA GLU A 234 -11.86 -13.86 -1.35
C GLU A 234 -13.31 -13.43 -1.62
N THR A 235 -14.26 -13.97 -0.86
CA THR A 235 -15.63 -13.45 -0.82
C THR A 235 -15.65 -12.10 -0.09
N PRO A 236 -16.40 -11.09 -0.56
CA PRO A 236 -16.47 -9.80 0.10
C PRO A 236 -16.74 -9.92 1.62
N PRO A 237 -15.84 -9.41 2.48
CA PRO A 237 -16.03 -9.48 3.92
C PRO A 237 -17.24 -8.64 4.36
N ALA A 238 -18.06 -9.20 5.27
CA ALA A 238 -19.34 -8.60 5.68
C ALA A 238 -19.22 -7.16 6.20
N ARG A 239 -18.09 -6.82 6.85
CA ARG A 239 -17.82 -5.48 7.39
C ARG A 239 -17.81 -4.37 6.34
N PHE A 240 -17.60 -4.69 5.06
CA PHE A 240 -17.61 -3.72 3.97
C PHE A 240 -19.02 -3.43 3.42
N GLY A 241 -20.05 -4.16 3.85
CA GLY A 241 -21.43 -3.95 3.40
C GLY A 241 -21.60 -4.06 1.87
N ILE A 242 -20.83 -4.93 1.23
CA ILE A 242 -20.86 -5.14 -0.22
C ILE A 242 -22.13 -5.90 -0.60
N ASP A 243 -22.76 -5.49 -1.71
CA ASP A 243 -23.95 -6.16 -2.22
C ASP A 243 -23.66 -7.64 -2.53
N PRO A 244 -24.52 -8.59 -2.13
CA PRO A 244 -24.33 -10.03 -2.37
C PRO A 244 -24.21 -10.42 -3.85
N TYR A 245 -24.56 -9.53 -4.78
CA TYR A 245 -24.23 -9.69 -6.20
C TYR A 245 -22.74 -9.98 -6.42
N TYR A 246 -21.87 -9.26 -5.72
CA TYR A 246 -20.43 -9.44 -5.85
C TYR A 246 -19.99 -10.64 -5.01
N THR A 247 -19.34 -11.60 -5.64
CA THR A 247 -18.86 -12.83 -4.99
C THR A 247 -17.35 -12.88 -4.88
N LYS A 248 -16.64 -11.94 -5.50
CA LYS A 248 -15.18 -11.83 -5.50
C LYS A 248 -14.74 -10.44 -5.03
N PHE A 249 -13.71 -10.43 -4.21
CA PHE A 249 -13.12 -9.26 -3.59
C PHE A 249 -11.60 -9.39 -3.58
N THR A 250 -10.92 -8.28 -3.84
CA THR A 250 -9.50 -8.12 -3.52
C THR A 250 -9.22 -6.67 -3.13
N TRP A 251 -8.12 -6.46 -2.41
CA TRP A 251 -7.78 -5.17 -1.81
C TRP A 251 -6.46 -4.65 -2.35
N ALA A 252 -6.51 -3.55 -3.11
CA ALA A 252 -5.33 -2.91 -3.68
C ALA A 252 -4.90 -1.76 -2.78
N ARG A 253 -4.11 -2.04 -1.74
CA ARG A 253 -3.71 -1.03 -0.72
C ARG A 253 -4.93 -0.28 -0.18
N GLU A 254 -5.87 -1.03 0.37
CA GLU A 254 -7.14 -0.53 0.87
C GLU A 254 -8.20 -0.11 -0.17
N PHE A 255 -7.86 -0.06 -1.46
CA PHE A 255 -8.84 0.20 -2.51
C PHE A 255 -9.61 -1.08 -2.90
N THR A 256 -10.93 -1.01 -2.87
CA THR A 256 -11.82 -2.16 -3.10
C THR A 256 -11.97 -2.47 -4.60
N ILE A 257 -11.68 -3.72 -4.96
CA ILE A 257 -11.94 -4.28 -6.28
C ILE A 257 -12.92 -5.44 -6.15
N LEU A 258 -13.95 -5.43 -6.98
CA LEU A 258 -15.05 -6.38 -6.95
C LEU A 258 -15.23 -7.09 -8.29
N GLY A 259 -15.80 -8.29 -8.23
CA GLY A 259 -16.26 -9.02 -9.38
C GLY A 259 -17.27 -10.09 -9.00
N ARG A 260 -17.90 -10.70 -10.01
CA ARG A 260 -18.77 -11.86 -9.84
C ARG A 260 -18.35 -12.98 -10.78
N HIS A 261 -18.48 -12.77 -12.09
CA HIS A 261 -18.11 -13.75 -13.10
C HIS A 261 -16.74 -13.51 -13.75
N ALA A 262 -16.11 -12.36 -13.49
CA ALA A 262 -14.72 -12.11 -13.87
C ALA A 262 -13.74 -13.13 -13.25
N GLY A 263 -12.70 -13.49 -14.00
CA GLY A 263 -11.63 -14.40 -13.55
C GLY A 263 -10.79 -13.80 -12.42
N ASP A 264 -10.23 -14.66 -11.55
CA ASP A 264 -9.38 -14.22 -10.43
C ASP A 264 -8.12 -13.49 -10.94
N GLU A 265 -7.57 -13.96 -12.06
CA GLU A 265 -6.44 -13.35 -12.75
C GLU A 265 -6.74 -11.88 -13.14
N ALA A 266 -7.94 -11.59 -13.65
CA ALA A 266 -8.33 -10.25 -14.04
C ALA A 266 -8.41 -9.30 -12.82
N LEU A 267 -9.00 -9.77 -11.71
CA LEU A 267 -9.06 -8.98 -10.48
C LEU A 267 -7.65 -8.73 -9.89
N LEU A 268 -6.79 -9.75 -9.88
CA LEU A 268 -5.42 -9.62 -9.40
C LEU A 268 -4.57 -8.73 -10.31
N LYS A 269 -4.77 -8.78 -11.62
CA LYS A 269 -4.11 -7.88 -12.58
C LYS A 269 -4.55 -6.44 -12.39
N ALA A 270 -5.85 -6.20 -12.18
CA ALA A 270 -6.37 -4.88 -11.83
C ALA A 270 -5.77 -4.38 -10.50
N ASN A 271 -5.69 -5.26 -9.49
CA ASN A 271 -5.06 -4.97 -8.20
C ASN A 271 -3.61 -4.51 -8.38
N ASP A 272 -2.79 -5.33 -9.03
CA ASP A 272 -1.38 -5.02 -9.32
C ASP A 272 -1.21 -3.70 -10.08
N THR A 273 -2.07 -3.46 -11.09
CA THR A 273 -2.06 -2.22 -11.87
C THR A 273 -2.34 -1.00 -11.00
N ILE A 274 -3.35 -1.06 -10.12
CA ILE A 274 -3.68 0.03 -9.19
C ILE A 274 -2.54 0.25 -8.19
N ARG A 275 -2.02 -0.82 -7.57
CA ARG A 275 -0.89 -0.74 -6.62
C ARG A 275 0.31 -0.04 -7.24
N LYS A 276 0.64 -0.37 -8.48
CA LYS A 276 1.75 0.22 -9.21
C LYS A 276 1.44 1.65 -9.61
N MET A 277 0.32 1.91 -10.30
CA MET A 277 -0.07 3.27 -10.70
C MET A 277 -0.01 4.28 -9.53
N PHE A 278 -0.40 3.87 -8.32
CA PHE A 278 -0.37 4.71 -7.12
C PHE A 278 0.79 4.43 -6.17
N ALA A 279 1.83 3.71 -6.60
CA ALA A 279 2.94 3.29 -5.75
C ALA A 279 3.57 4.46 -4.99
N TYR A 280 3.72 5.61 -5.64
CA TYR A 280 4.31 6.82 -5.05
C TYR A 280 3.31 7.95 -4.78
N ARG A 281 2.00 7.70 -4.97
CA ARG A 281 0.89 8.65 -4.79
C ARG A 281 -0.28 8.04 -4.04
N HIS A 282 0.02 7.38 -2.92
CA HIS A 282 -1.01 6.77 -2.10
C HIS A 282 -1.95 7.83 -1.47
N ASP A 283 -1.51 9.08 -1.33
CA ASP A 283 -2.39 10.22 -1.00
C ASP A 283 -3.55 10.40 -1.99
N ILE A 284 -3.31 10.16 -3.28
CA ILE A 284 -4.36 10.18 -4.29
C ILE A 284 -5.26 8.95 -4.15
N LEU A 285 -4.69 7.75 -3.97
CA LEU A 285 -5.50 6.54 -3.80
C LEU A 285 -6.39 6.61 -2.55
N LYS A 286 -5.87 7.13 -1.43
CA LYS A 286 -6.66 7.38 -0.20
C LYS A 286 -7.83 8.31 -0.44
N ALA A 287 -7.70 9.19 -1.40
CA ALA A 287 -8.76 10.09 -1.80
C ALA A 287 -9.90 9.40 -2.56
N PHE A 288 -9.61 8.33 -3.31
CA PHE A 288 -10.63 7.44 -3.87
C PHE A 288 -11.29 6.59 -2.77
N ILE A 289 -10.48 6.06 -1.86
CA ILE A 289 -10.96 5.25 -0.73
C ILE A 289 -11.90 6.07 0.16
N ALA A 290 -11.53 7.30 0.49
CA ALA A 290 -12.34 8.21 1.30
C ALA A 290 -13.64 8.65 0.62
N ASP A 291 -13.65 8.72 -0.71
CA ASP A 291 -14.90 8.92 -1.46
C ASP A 291 -15.81 7.68 -1.35
N GLY A 292 -15.23 6.49 -1.19
CA GLY A 292 -15.95 5.21 -1.26
C GLY A 292 -16.01 4.65 -2.69
N ALA A 293 -15.12 5.13 -3.57
CA ALA A 293 -15.00 4.64 -4.92
C ALA A 293 -14.55 3.17 -4.95
N LYS A 294 -15.08 2.39 -5.91
CA LYS A 294 -14.74 0.98 -6.10
C LYS A 294 -14.51 0.69 -7.59
N LEU A 295 -13.62 -0.25 -7.87
CA LEU A 295 -13.48 -0.81 -9.21
C LEU A 295 -14.28 -2.11 -9.31
N VAL A 296 -15.11 -2.23 -10.34
CA VAL A 296 -15.77 -3.48 -10.72
C VAL A 296 -15.13 -4.01 -11.99
N VAL A 297 -14.74 -5.28 -11.98
CA VAL A 297 -14.30 -6.01 -13.17
C VAL A 297 -15.46 -6.91 -13.63
N LEU A 298 -15.97 -6.65 -14.83
CA LEU A 298 -17.06 -7.44 -15.43
C LEU A 298 -16.51 -8.72 -16.05
N GLY A 299 -17.21 -9.84 -15.85
CA GLY A 299 -17.00 -11.09 -16.60
C GLY A 299 -17.56 -11.03 -18.03
N PRO A 300 -17.32 -12.06 -18.86
CA PRO A 300 -17.55 -12.00 -20.32
C PRO A 300 -18.98 -11.68 -20.72
N GLU A 301 -19.95 -12.04 -19.88
CA GLU A 301 -21.39 -11.88 -20.17
C GLU A 301 -22.07 -10.82 -19.28
N GLU A 302 -21.30 -10.09 -18.47
CA GLU A 302 -21.83 -9.06 -17.56
C GLU A 302 -21.82 -7.67 -18.21
N SER A 303 -22.81 -6.83 -17.90
CA SER A 303 -22.94 -5.46 -18.39
C SER A 303 -23.15 -4.48 -17.23
N LEU A 304 -23.08 -3.18 -17.51
CA LEU A 304 -23.44 -2.17 -16.51
C LEU A 304 -24.86 -2.36 -15.95
N SER A 305 -25.80 -2.88 -16.76
CA SER A 305 -27.18 -3.08 -16.33
C SER A 305 -27.37 -4.19 -15.28
N ASP A 306 -26.38 -5.08 -15.15
CA ASP A 306 -26.40 -6.16 -14.16
C ASP A 306 -26.05 -5.66 -12.76
N LEU A 307 -25.27 -4.58 -12.67
CA LEU A 307 -24.73 -4.05 -11.43
C LEU A 307 -25.84 -3.50 -10.50
N PRO A 308 -25.79 -3.83 -9.19
CA PRO A 308 -26.81 -3.40 -8.24
C PRO A 308 -26.86 -1.88 -8.04
N GLU A 309 -25.74 -1.17 -8.22
CA GLU A 309 -25.67 0.28 -8.16
C GLU A 309 -26.39 0.95 -9.34
N TYR A 310 -26.29 0.37 -10.54
CA TYR A 310 -26.90 0.88 -11.77
C TYR A 310 -28.42 0.74 -11.79
N LYS A 311 -28.95 -0.32 -11.19
CA LYS A 311 -30.40 -0.53 -11.05
C LYS A 311 -31.10 0.55 -10.23
N LYS A 312 -30.34 1.36 -9.48
CA LYS A 312 -30.84 2.47 -8.67
C LYS A 312 -30.84 3.81 -9.43
N MET A 313 -30.26 3.86 -10.62
CA MET A 313 -30.20 5.08 -11.45
C MET A 313 -31.47 5.26 -12.30
N PRO A 314 -31.86 6.50 -12.66
CA PRO A 314 -32.98 6.75 -13.55
C PRO A 314 -32.77 6.13 -14.94
N ALA A 315 -33.79 5.44 -15.47
CA ALA A 315 -33.71 4.63 -16.70
C ALA A 315 -33.29 5.38 -17.98
N GLN A 316 -33.33 6.71 -17.99
CA GLN A 316 -33.05 7.54 -19.17
C GLN A 316 -31.55 7.70 -19.47
N ASN A 317 -30.66 7.28 -18.57
CA ASN A 317 -29.20 7.43 -18.70
C ASN A 317 -28.44 6.09 -18.83
N ILE A 318 -29.13 4.99 -19.21
CA ILE A 318 -28.55 3.64 -19.16
C ILE A 318 -28.28 3.13 -20.59
N ASP A 319 -27.00 3.06 -20.97
CA ASP A 319 -26.58 2.16 -22.05
C ASP A 319 -26.54 0.74 -21.50
N HIS A 320 -27.54 -0.05 -21.85
CA HIS A 320 -27.70 -1.42 -21.37
C HIS A 320 -26.63 -2.40 -21.88
N THR A 321 -25.83 -2.00 -22.87
CA THR A 321 -24.78 -2.85 -23.47
C THR A 321 -23.37 -2.43 -23.11
N ALA A 322 -23.22 -1.27 -22.47
CA ALA A 322 -21.91 -0.80 -22.03
C ALA A 322 -21.29 -1.78 -21.03
N ARG A 323 -20.00 -2.05 -21.21
CA ARG A 323 -19.15 -2.88 -20.34
C ARG A 323 -18.00 -2.09 -19.73
N PHE A 324 -18.11 -0.78 -19.80
CA PHE A 324 -17.08 0.16 -19.41
C PHE A 324 -17.73 1.41 -18.84
N LEU A 325 -17.18 1.92 -17.75
CA LEU A 325 -17.64 3.13 -17.10
C LEU A 325 -16.47 3.90 -16.51
N ASP A 326 -16.31 5.15 -16.95
CA ASP A 326 -15.53 6.14 -16.22
C ASP A 326 -16.19 6.49 -14.89
N TYR A 327 -15.41 6.90 -13.90
CA TYR A 327 -15.93 7.20 -12.57
C TYR A 327 -17.21 8.06 -12.59
N SER A 328 -18.26 7.51 -11.99
CA SER A 328 -19.55 8.17 -11.82
C SER A 328 -19.73 8.60 -10.35
N PRO A 329 -19.80 9.91 -10.04
CA PRO A 329 -20.00 10.38 -8.68
C PRO A 329 -21.30 9.91 -8.02
N GLU A 330 -22.33 9.61 -8.82
CA GLU A 330 -23.65 9.18 -8.33
C GLU A 330 -23.63 7.78 -7.73
N VAL A 331 -22.90 6.85 -8.35
CA VAL A 331 -22.78 5.45 -7.91
C VAL A 331 -21.42 5.08 -7.34
N LYS A 332 -20.42 5.97 -7.48
CA LYS A 332 -19.03 5.80 -7.01
C LYS A 332 -18.35 4.54 -7.55
N LEU A 333 -18.67 4.19 -8.79
CA LEU A 333 -18.08 3.05 -9.48
C LEU A 333 -17.18 3.48 -10.62
N LEU A 334 -16.08 2.74 -10.78
CA LEU A 334 -15.34 2.59 -12.02
C LEU A 334 -15.59 1.15 -12.50
N VAL A 335 -15.82 0.96 -13.80
CA VAL A 335 -16.09 -0.38 -14.34
C VAL A 335 -15.22 -0.64 -15.55
N VAL A 336 -14.57 -1.80 -15.55
CA VAL A 336 -13.70 -2.26 -16.63
C VAL A 336 -14.08 -3.66 -17.06
N ASP A 337 -13.75 -3.97 -18.30
CA ASP A 337 -13.97 -5.26 -18.93
C ASP A 337 -12.79 -6.19 -18.65
N GLN A 338 -13.02 -7.42 -18.19
CA GLN A 338 -11.91 -8.34 -17.91
C GLN A 338 -11.09 -8.64 -19.17
N GLU A 339 -11.74 -8.68 -20.35
CA GLU A 339 -11.08 -8.95 -21.61
C GLU A 339 -10.04 -7.85 -21.85
N ASN A 340 -10.35 -6.57 -21.63
CA ASN A 340 -9.36 -5.50 -21.73
C ASN A 340 -8.25 -5.60 -20.66
N VAL A 341 -8.61 -5.98 -19.42
CA VAL A 341 -7.63 -6.14 -18.33
C VAL A 341 -6.59 -7.21 -18.69
N LEU A 342 -7.01 -8.26 -19.39
CA LEU A 342 -6.20 -9.44 -19.75
C LEU A 342 -5.62 -9.44 -21.18
N ASP A 343 -6.21 -8.72 -22.15
CA ASP A 343 -5.86 -8.76 -23.60
C ASP A 343 -4.37 -8.50 -23.86
N ASP A 344 -3.71 -8.82 -24.96
CA ASP A 344 -2.31 -8.39 -25.13
C ASP A 344 -2.25 -6.94 -25.69
N LEU A 345 -1.37 -6.07 -25.15
CA LEU A 345 -1.17 -4.74 -25.75
C LEU A 345 -0.38 -4.76 -27.06
N ASP A 346 0.31 -5.87 -27.35
CA ASP A 346 1.12 -6.05 -28.57
C ASP A 346 0.31 -6.58 -29.77
N GLY A 347 -0.99 -6.87 -29.59
CA GLY A 347 -1.88 -7.26 -30.67
C GLY A 347 -2.27 -6.07 -31.56
N SER A 348 -2.46 -6.30 -32.87
CA SER A 348 -2.85 -5.25 -33.83
C SER A 348 -4.22 -4.59 -33.55
N TYR A 349 -5.00 -5.10 -32.58
CA TYR A 349 -6.30 -4.60 -32.15
C TYR A 349 -6.33 -4.21 -30.66
N ALA A 350 -5.16 -4.18 -30.02
CA ALA A 350 -5.01 -3.89 -28.60
C ALA A 350 -5.53 -2.49 -28.24
N THR A 351 -6.48 -2.43 -27.32
CA THR A 351 -7.01 -1.16 -26.81
C THR A 351 -6.20 -0.68 -25.60
N SER A 352 -6.25 0.62 -25.31
CA SER A 352 -5.60 1.18 -24.11
C SER A 352 -6.03 0.47 -22.83
N CYS A 353 -5.16 0.39 -21.83
CA CYS A 353 -5.49 -0.19 -20.52
C CYS A 353 -6.65 0.59 -19.86
N GLN A 354 -7.83 -0.04 -19.77
CA GLN A 354 -9.02 0.57 -19.19
C GLN A 354 -8.81 0.94 -17.73
N VAL A 355 -8.10 0.12 -16.94
CA VAL A 355 -7.81 0.43 -15.53
C VAL A 355 -7.07 1.76 -15.42
N ILE A 356 -5.97 1.95 -16.15
CA ILE A 356 -5.22 3.22 -16.09
C ILE A 356 -6.08 4.38 -16.62
N ARG A 357 -6.86 4.18 -17.69
CA ARG A 357 -7.73 5.21 -18.26
C ARG A 357 -8.78 5.70 -17.26
N VAL A 358 -9.56 4.79 -16.65
CA VAL A 358 -10.63 5.17 -15.72
C VAL A 358 -10.07 5.85 -14.48
N PHE A 359 -8.93 5.38 -13.97
CA PHE A 359 -8.27 6.01 -12.83
C PHE A 359 -7.68 7.38 -13.19
N ALA A 360 -7.09 7.57 -14.38
CA ALA A 360 -6.57 8.86 -14.80
C ALA A 360 -7.66 9.93 -14.83
N ARG A 361 -8.84 9.60 -15.39
CA ARG A 361 -9.99 10.51 -15.46
C ARG A 361 -10.60 10.76 -14.09
N ALA A 362 -10.80 9.70 -13.30
CA ALA A 362 -11.35 9.79 -11.95
C ALA A 362 -10.46 10.60 -11.00
N LEU A 363 -9.14 10.48 -11.14
CA LEU A 363 -8.15 11.19 -10.35
C LEU A 363 -8.34 12.71 -10.49
N TYR A 364 -8.56 13.19 -11.72
CA TYR A 364 -8.88 14.59 -11.97
C TYR A 364 -10.17 15.01 -11.24
N GLN A 365 -11.25 14.23 -11.39
CA GLN A 365 -12.54 14.58 -10.80
C GLN A 365 -12.49 14.60 -9.27
N LEU A 366 -11.89 13.56 -8.67
CA LEU A 366 -11.85 13.37 -7.23
C LEU A 366 -10.86 14.29 -6.55
N THR A 367 -9.75 14.65 -7.20
CA THR A 367 -8.64 15.34 -6.54
C THR A 367 -8.26 16.68 -7.17
N GLY A 368 -8.38 16.84 -8.48
CA GLY A 368 -7.95 18.03 -9.22
C GLY A 368 -8.81 19.27 -9.01
N THR A 369 -10.03 19.12 -8.51
CA THR A 369 -10.99 20.23 -8.32
C THR A 369 -11.19 20.61 -6.85
N ARG A 370 -10.46 19.96 -5.93
CA ARG A 370 -10.56 20.23 -4.50
C ARG A 370 -10.14 21.65 -4.19
N GLN A 371 -10.77 22.24 -3.19
CA GLN A 371 -10.28 23.51 -2.64
C GLN A 371 -8.91 23.32 -1.99
N VAL A 372 -8.09 24.35 -2.10
CA VAL A 372 -6.80 24.43 -1.40
C VAL A 372 -7.08 24.25 0.10
N ASP A 373 -6.39 23.30 0.71
CA ASP A 373 -6.40 23.20 2.17
C ASP A 373 -5.29 24.11 2.71
N PRO A 374 -5.64 25.24 3.36
CA PRO A 374 -4.64 26.18 3.85
C PRO A 374 -3.78 25.59 4.97
N ASN A 375 -4.21 24.48 5.57
CA ASN A 375 -3.50 23.83 6.66
C ASN A 375 -2.65 22.66 6.18
N TRP A 376 -2.68 22.25 4.90
CA TRP A 376 -2.00 21.05 4.41
C TRP A 376 -0.53 20.97 4.86
N ASP A 377 0.22 22.05 4.62
CA ASP A 377 1.65 22.13 4.95
C ASP A 377 1.92 22.41 6.44
N SER A 378 0.88 22.73 7.23
CA SER A 378 0.98 23.07 8.65
C SER A 378 0.31 22.05 9.60
N ARG A 379 -0.16 20.90 9.07
CA ARG A 379 -0.80 19.83 9.87
C ARG A 379 0.12 19.19 10.92
N GLY A 380 1.43 19.40 10.84
CA GLY A 380 2.40 18.95 11.84
C GLY A 380 2.29 17.44 12.10
N ARG A 381 1.97 17.06 13.34
CA ARG A 381 1.89 15.64 13.76
C ARG A 381 0.67 14.88 13.21
N ASN A 382 -0.26 15.57 12.57
CA ASN A 382 -1.44 14.96 11.96
C ASN A 382 -1.21 14.53 10.50
N VAL A 383 -0.02 14.77 9.95
CA VAL A 383 0.35 14.33 8.60
C VAL A 383 0.50 12.81 8.58
N GLN A 384 -0.18 12.14 7.65
CA GLN A 384 0.00 10.72 7.42
C GLN A 384 1.26 10.47 6.58
N GLN A 385 1.89 9.29 6.73
CA GLN A 385 3.15 9.00 6.02
C GLN A 385 3.04 9.09 4.49
N TYR A 386 1.87 8.74 3.94
CA TYR A 386 1.59 8.82 2.51
C TYR A 386 1.41 10.26 1.99
N GLU A 387 1.27 11.25 2.88
CA GLU A 387 1.14 12.67 2.55
C GLU A 387 2.50 13.40 2.59
N LEU A 388 3.57 12.73 3.07
CA LEU A 388 4.90 13.34 3.18
C LEU A 388 5.56 13.53 1.81
N ARG A 389 6.15 14.72 1.62
CA ARG A 389 6.97 15.08 0.43
C ARG A 389 6.21 15.04 -0.90
N VAL A 390 4.87 15.05 -0.86
CA VAL A 390 4.03 15.20 -2.05
C VAL A 390 3.22 16.48 -1.96
N ARG A 391 2.95 17.07 -3.11
CA ARG A 391 2.01 18.18 -3.19
C ARG A 391 0.60 17.61 -3.30
N ARG A 392 -0.28 18.03 -2.38
CA ARG A 392 -1.70 17.70 -2.48
C ARG A 392 -2.24 18.18 -3.81
N MET A 393 -2.94 17.30 -4.49
CA MET A 393 -3.66 17.67 -5.70
C MET A 393 -4.95 18.42 -5.32
N ASP A 394 -5.15 19.58 -5.94
CA ASP A 394 -6.25 20.53 -5.71
C ASP A 394 -6.46 21.42 -6.95
N ILE A 395 -7.32 22.43 -6.85
CA ILE A 395 -7.70 23.34 -7.95
C ILE A 395 -6.51 23.95 -8.71
N ARG A 396 -5.34 24.09 -8.08
CA ARG A 396 -4.13 24.61 -8.74
C ARG A 396 -3.59 23.63 -9.79
N PHE A 397 -3.85 22.33 -9.63
CA PHE A 397 -3.58 21.33 -10.66
C PHE A 397 -4.50 21.53 -11.87
N ASP A 398 -5.81 21.70 -11.64
CA ASP A 398 -6.79 21.94 -12.70
C ASP A 398 -6.45 23.22 -13.51
N GLU A 399 -6.10 24.31 -12.83
CA GLU A 399 -5.63 25.54 -13.48
C GLU A 399 -4.40 25.30 -14.39
N ARG A 400 -3.40 24.55 -13.90
CA ARG A 400 -2.21 24.20 -14.70
C ARG A 400 -2.57 23.33 -15.90
N LEU A 401 -3.43 22.34 -15.70
CA LEU A 401 -3.86 21.41 -16.75
C LEU A 401 -4.63 22.14 -17.86
N LYS A 402 -5.55 23.06 -17.50
CA LYS A 402 -6.27 23.91 -18.46
C LYS A 402 -5.32 24.77 -19.29
N ASN A 403 -4.36 25.44 -18.64
CA ASN A 403 -3.38 26.26 -19.34
C ASN A 403 -2.51 25.44 -20.31
N LEU A 404 -2.09 24.24 -19.90
CA LEU A 404 -1.33 23.33 -20.76
C LEU A 404 -2.16 22.84 -21.95
N TYR A 405 -3.41 22.46 -21.70
CA TYR A 405 -4.36 22.09 -22.73
C TYR A 405 -4.56 23.21 -23.76
N ASP A 406 -4.87 24.43 -23.31
CA ASP A 406 -5.06 25.59 -24.20
C ASP A 406 -3.79 25.87 -25.02
N SER A 407 -2.60 25.75 -24.41
CA SER A 407 -1.33 25.88 -25.11
C SER A 407 -1.14 24.80 -26.17
N ALA A 408 -1.42 23.54 -25.86
CA ALA A 408 -1.30 22.42 -26.79
C ALA A 408 -2.28 22.55 -27.97
N MET A 409 -3.52 22.94 -27.70
CA MET A 409 -4.53 23.18 -28.74
C MET A 409 -4.15 24.35 -29.65
N ASN A 410 -3.59 25.44 -29.10
CA ASN A 410 -3.09 26.57 -29.88
C ASN A 410 -1.89 26.21 -30.77
N MET A 411 -1.06 25.26 -30.32
CA MET A 411 0.04 24.69 -31.11
C MET A 411 -0.45 23.67 -32.15
N GLY A 412 -1.73 23.29 -32.12
CA GLY A 412 -2.32 22.33 -33.02
C GLY A 412 -1.89 20.89 -32.75
N LEU A 413 -1.53 20.57 -31.50
CA LEU A 413 -1.22 19.22 -31.07
C LEU A 413 -2.49 18.36 -30.94
N TRP A 414 -2.29 17.05 -30.91
CA TRP A 414 -3.25 15.98 -30.65
C TRP A 414 -4.37 15.84 -31.70
N LYS A 415 -4.21 16.38 -32.90
CA LYS A 415 -5.28 16.43 -33.91
C LYS A 415 -5.79 15.04 -34.26
N GLY A 416 -7.11 14.88 -34.28
CA GLY A 416 -7.74 13.60 -34.60
C GLY A 416 -7.74 12.57 -33.47
N THR A 417 -7.30 12.95 -32.26
CA THR A 417 -7.36 12.10 -31.06
C THR A 417 -8.42 12.59 -30.08
N ALA A 418 -8.77 11.77 -29.08
CA ALA A 418 -9.72 12.16 -28.03
C ALA A 418 -9.23 13.37 -27.19
N ALA A 419 -7.91 13.58 -27.11
CA ALA A 419 -7.30 14.63 -26.32
C ALA A 419 -7.72 16.05 -26.74
N ILE A 420 -8.26 16.27 -27.94
CA ILE A 420 -8.73 17.60 -28.39
C ILE A 420 -10.10 18.00 -27.82
N HIS A 421 -10.82 17.08 -27.18
CA HIS A 421 -12.19 17.34 -26.77
C HIS A 421 -12.26 18.17 -25.49
N ASN A 422 -11.35 17.92 -24.55
CA ASN A 422 -11.23 18.67 -23.30
C ASN A 422 -9.91 18.32 -22.57
N HIS A 423 -9.59 19.10 -21.54
CA HIS A 423 -8.37 18.94 -20.76
C HIS A 423 -8.31 17.65 -19.92
N VAL A 424 -9.44 16.99 -19.67
CA VAL A 424 -9.49 15.69 -18.96
C VAL A 424 -9.11 14.53 -19.89
N GLU A 425 -9.57 14.55 -21.14
CA GLU A 425 -9.12 13.57 -22.16
C GLU A 425 -7.63 13.76 -22.46
N TYR A 426 -7.20 15.01 -22.61
CA TYR A 426 -5.79 15.37 -22.77
C TYR A 426 -4.92 14.81 -21.63
N TRP A 427 -5.38 14.97 -20.38
CA TRP A 427 -4.72 14.36 -19.22
C TRP A 427 -4.69 12.82 -19.30
N ALA A 428 -5.81 12.18 -19.62
CA ALA A 428 -5.91 10.73 -19.67
C ALA A 428 -4.96 10.11 -20.71
N GLU A 429 -4.88 10.68 -21.92
CA GLU A 429 -3.95 10.24 -22.95
C GLU A 429 -2.49 10.41 -22.53
N GLY A 430 -2.16 11.52 -21.84
CA GLY A 430 -0.84 11.72 -21.25
C GLY A 430 -0.47 10.66 -20.20
N VAL A 431 -1.39 10.30 -19.31
CA VAL A 431 -1.16 9.26 -18.29
C VAL A 431 -0.99 7.89 -18.93
N LEU A 432 -1.81 7.56 -19.93
CA LEU A 432 -1.70 6.31 -20.68
C LEU A 432 -0.34 6.19 -21.37
N ALA A 433 0.09 7.23 -22.09
CA ALA A 433 1.40 7.25 -22.73
C ALA A 433 2.54 7.16 -21.69
N TYR A 434 2.45 7.89 -20.57
CA TYR A 434 3.49 7.89 -19.52
C TYR A 434 3.74 6.51 -18.90
N PHE A 435 2.72 5.68 -18.79
CA PHE A 435 2.83 4.31 -18.30
C PHE A 435 2.95 3.28 -19.41
N ASP A 436 3.15 3.67 -20.68
CA ASP A 436 3.19 2.76 -21.82
C ASP A 436 1.90 1.89 -21.94
N ALA A 437 0.76 2.50 -21.62
CA ALA A 437 -0.55 1.85 -21.49
C ALA A 437 -1.57 2.28 -22.56
N ALA A 438 -1.14 3.04 -23.57
CA ALA A 438 -2.00 3.52 -24.64
C ALA A 438 -2.48 2.40 -25.59
N GLY A 439 -1.74 1.29 -25.71
CA GLY A 439 -2.05 0.21 -26.64
C GLY A 439 -1.79 0.60 -28.11
N ALA A 440 -2.43 -0.10 -29.04
CA ALA A 440 -2.33 0.18 -30.48
C ALA A 440 -3.19 1.41 -30.86
N VAL A 441 -2.68 2.60 -30.58
CA VAL A 441 -3.31 3.87 -30.96
C VAL A 441 -2.78 4.39 -32.30
N ALA A 442 -3.65 5.03 -33.08
CA ALA A 442 -3.24 5.74 -34.29
C ALA A 442 -2.39 6.97 -33.93
N ALA A 443 -1.48 7.35 -34.81
CA ALA A 443 -0.78 8.62 -34.69
C ALA A 443 -1.77 9.80 -34.74
N PRO A 444 -1.59 10.85 -33.93
CA PRO A 444 -2.23 12.13 -34.17
C PRO A 444 -1.98 12.59 -35.61
N ASN A 445 -2.95 13.27 -36.22
CA ASN A 445 -2.83 13.75 -37.61
C ASN A 445 -1.72 14.80 -37.80
N ASP A 446 -1.15 15.31 -36.70
CA ASP A 446 -0.01 16.23 -36.66
C ASP A 446 1.32 15.56 -36.28
N ALA A 447 1.37 14.22 -36.20
CA ALA A 447 2.57 13.44 -35.89
C ALA A 447 2.76 12.24 -36.82
N ASP A 448 4.01 11.86 -37.08
CA ASP A 448 4.34 10.71 -37.93
C ASP A 448 4.18 9.35 -37.22
N HIS A 449 4.08 9.37 -35.88
CA HIS A 449 4.08 8.18 -35.04
C HIS A 449 3.07 8.28 -33.88
N PRO A 450 2.52 7.15 -33.39
CA PRO A 450 1.71 7.11 -32.19
C PRO A 450 2.43 7.64 -30.96
N ILE A 451 1.70 8.34 -30.08
CA ILE A 451 2.22 8.84 -28.80
C ILE A 451 1.92 7.81 -27.72
N ALA A 452 2.51 6.62 -27.83
CA ALA A 452 2.13 5.46 -27.02
C ALA A 452 3.04 5.21 -25.81
N THR A 453 4.20 5.87 -25.73
CA THR A 453 5.19 5.66 -24.67
C THR A 453 5.58 6.95 -23.96
N ARG A 454 6.19 6.80 -22.79
CA ARG A 454 6.69 7.92 -21.98
C ARG A 454 7.66 8.81 -22.75
N GLU A 455 8.59 8.19 -23.48
CA GLU A 455 9.59 8.89 -24.27
C GLU A 455 8.96 9.67 -25.43
N MET A 456 7.99 9.06 -26.12
CA MET A 456 7.25 9.71 -27.21
C MET A 456 6.45 10.91 -26.68
N LEU A 457 5.75 10.74 -25.55
CA LEU A 457 5.03 11.85 -24.91
C LEU A 457 5.99 12.99 -24.55
N LYS A 458 7.15 12.68 -23.97
CA LYS A 458 8.15 13.69 -23.60
C LYS A 458 8.66 14.49 -24.79
N GLN A 459 8.83 13.84 -25.93
CA GLN A 459 9.30 14.49 -27.15
C GLN A 459 8.19 15.32 -27.81
N TYR A 460 6.97 14.79 -27.85
CA TYR A 460 5.84 15.36 -28.56
C TYR A 460 5.16 16.49 -27.78
N ASP A 461 4.82 16.25 -26.52
CA ASP A 461 4.17 17.20 -25.61
C ASP A 461 4.92 17.24 -24.27
N PRO A 462 6.07 17.94 -24.21
CA PRO A 462 6.89 18.01 -23.00
C PRO A 462 6.17 18.66 -21.81
N GLY A 463 5.15 19.50 -22.06
CA GLY A 463 4.35 20.15 -21.03
C GLY A 463 3.45 19.14 -20.32
N LEU A 464 2.70 18.34 -21.07
CA LEU A 464 1.89 17.25 -20.53
C LEU A 464 2.77 16.21 -19.83
N PHE A 465 3.88 15.81 -20.46
CA PHE A 465 4.84 14.88 -19.85
C PHE A 465 5.29 15.37 -18.48
N ALA A 466 5.69 16.64 -18.36
CA ALA A 466 6.19 17.19 -17.10
C ALA A 466 5.11 17.21 -16.02
N LEU A 467 3.86 17.52 -16.37
CA LEU A 467 2.75 17.48 -15.42
C LEU A 467 2.47 16.04 -14.94
N VAL A 468 2.48 15.06 -15.84
CA VAL A 468 2.27 13.64 -15.49
C VAL A 468 3.44 13.12 -14.64
N GLU A 469 4.69 13.42 -15.01
CA GLU A 469 5.89 13.00 -14.26
C GLU A 469 5.88 13.55 -12.82
N GLU A 470 5.56 14.84 -12.66
CA GLU A 470 5.43 15.48 -11.35
C GLU A 470 4.30 14.83 -10.53
N THR A 471 3.15 14.60 -11.17
CA THR A 471 1.96 14.09 -10.50
C THR A 471 2.16 12.64 -10.07
N MET A 472 2.68 11.77 -10.92
CA MET A 472 2.81 10.34 -10.59
C MET A 472 4.05 10.02 -9.73
N ALA A 473 4.97 10.98 -9.55
CA ALA A 473 6.09 10.93 -8.62
C ALA A 473 7.07 9.74 -8.80
N TYR A 474 7.20 9.24 -10.03
CA TYR A 474 8.11 8.13 -10.38
C TYR A 474 9.57 8.57 -10.57
N LYS A 475 9.83 9.87 -10.74
CA LYS A 475 11.16 10.38 -11.03
C LYS A 475 12.16 10.03 -9.92
N GLY A 476 13.23 9.33 -10.28
CA GLY A 476 14.27 8.90 -9.35
C GLY A 476 13.85 7.76 -8.42
N LYS A 477 12.74 7.08 -8.73
CA LYS A 477 12.25 5.88 -8.05
C LYS A 477 12.39 4.66 -8.96
N THR A 478 11.96 3.50 -8.48
CA THR A 478 11.91 2.29 -9.30
C THR A 478 10.90 2.51 -10.42
N ASP A 479 11.40 2.49 -11.65
CA ASP A 479 10.55 2.72 -12.82
C ASP A 479 9.52 1.60 -12.96
N TRP A 480 8.31 1.99 -13.35
CA TRP A 480 7.27 1.06 -13.77
C TRP A 480 6.68 1.53 -15.09
N ARG A 481 6.52 0.55 -15.99
CA ARG A 481 5.79 0.66 -17.24
C ARG A 481 4.76 -0.45 -17.21
N TYR A 482 3.55 -0.13 -17.63
CA TYR A 482 2.50 -1.10 -17.78
C TYR A 482 2.99 -2.16 -18.77
N ARG A 483 3.07 -3.38 -18.26
CA ARG A 483 3.33 -4.58 -19.03
C ARG A 483 2.31 -5.58 -18.55
N LYS A 484 1.75 -6.32 -19.50
CA LYS A 484 0.80 -7.36 -19.15
C LYS A 484 1.52 -8.55 -18.54
#